data_AF-A0A9X1TMQ2-F1
#
_entry.id   AF-A0A9X1TMQ2-F1
#
_cell.length_a   1.000
_cell.length_b   1.000
_cell.length_c   1.000
_cell.angle_alpha   90.00
_cell.angle_beta   90.00
_cell.angle_gamma   90.00
#
_symmetry.space_group_name_H-M   'P 1'
#
loop_
_entity.id
_entity.type
_entity.pdbx_description
1 polymer ?
#
loop_
_entity_poly.entity_id
_entity_poly.type
_entity_poly.pdbx_seq_one_letter_code
_entity_poly.pdbx_strand_id
1 'polypeptide(L)'
;MPQVTNEVRARYGRALLAYYDDARAALGHEPSAREDVGLVWAACARGGSQDRWDAVRAEDLATEADWACEVLGDLVSNLFHAADGIVIPRLLLDAVAASESRGEAAWDEAARTEAWRLLGERGPRFARLLIAMRRALLTVHDVDADGLFEGARSAFEDEVEEERYDAVAARRA
;
A
#
# COMPACT_ATOMS: atom_id res chain seq x y z
N MET A 1 5.79 -24.26 4.73
CA MET A 1 4.57 -23.54 5.16
C MET A 1 3.65 -23.46 3.96
N PRO A 2 2.31 -23.56 4.11
CA PRO A 2 1.42 -23.35 2.98
C PRO A 2 1.66 -21.96 2.38
N GLN A 3 1.75 -21.86 1.05
CA GLN A 3 1.85 -20.57 0.36
C GLN A 3 0.57 -19.77 0.62
N VAL A 4 0.72 -18.49 0.96
CA VAL A 4 -0.41 -17.56 1.06
C VAL A 4 -0.89 -17.28 -0.36
N THR A 5 -2.16 -17.56 -0.66
CA THR A 5 -2.71 -17.32 -2.00
C THR A 5 -2.92 -15.82 -2.28
N ASN A 6 -2.93 -15.44 -3.56
CA ASN A 6 -3.21 -14.06 -4.00
C ASN A 6 -4.57 -13.57 -3.49
N GLU A 7 -5.58 -14.44 -3.43
CA GLU A 7 -6.89 -14.11 -2.83
C GLU A 7 -6.78 -13.74 -1.34
N VAL A 8 -5.95 -14.46 -0.59
CA VAL A 8 -5.72 -14.19 0.83
C VAL A 8 -4.94 -12.89 1.01
N ARG A 9 -3.91 -12.63 0.19
CA ARG A 9 -3.19 -11.34 0.15
C ARG A 9 -4.16 -10.17 -0.13
N ALA A 10 -5.01 -10.32 -1.14
CA ALA A 10 -6.02 -9.32 -1.49
C ALA A 10 -7.01 -9.08 -0.34
N ARG A 11 -7.40 -10.12 0.41
CA ARG A 11 -8.26 -9.97 1.59
C ARG A 11 -7.59 -9.13 2.68
N TYR A 12 -6.30 -9.33 2.93
CA TYR A 12 -5.55 -8.52 3.89
C TYR A 12 -5.39 -7.08 3.43
N GLY A 13 -5.08 -6.84 2.16
CA GLY A 13 -5.01 -5.48 1.61
C GLY A 13 -6.35 -4.75 1.72
N ARG A 14 -7.48 -5.44 1.47
CA ARG A 14 -8.82 -4.88 1.68
C ARG A 14 -9.10 -4.56 3.14
N ALA A 15 -8.70 -5.42 4.08
CA ALA A 15 -8.88 -5.18 5.51
C ALA A 15 -8.06 -3.97 5.99
N LEU A 16 -6.82 -3.86 5.53
CA LEU A 16 -5.94 -2.73 5.80
C LEU A 16 -6.55 -1.41 5.27
N LEU A 17 -7.00 -1.41 4.01
CA LEU A 17 -7.64 -0.25 3.40
C LEU A 17 -8.92 0.16 4.14
N ALA A 18 -9.78 -0.81 4.47
CA ALA A 18 -11.02 -0.56 5.18
C ALA A 18 -10.77 0.07 6.56
N TYR A 19 -9.82 -0.48 7.32
CA TYR A 19 -9.47 0.07 8.62
C TYR A 19 -8.97 1.52 8.52
N TYR A 20 -8.07 1.80 7.57
CA TYR A 20 -7.53 3.15 7.38
C TYR A 20 -8.65 4.14 6.99
N ASP A 21 -9.52 3.78 6.05
CA ASP A 21 -10.63 4.64 5.63
C ASP A 21 -11.62 4.89 6.78
N ASP A 22 -11.99 3.86 7.54
CA ASP A 22 -12.91 3.97 8.68
C ASP A 22 -12.30 4.84 9.79
N ALA A 23 -11.03 4.63 10.13
CA ALA A 23 -10.35 5.38 11.17
C ALA A 23 -10.14 6.85 10.76
N ARG A 24 -9.84 7.11 9.49
CA ARG A 24 -9.76 8.47 8.94
C ARG A 24 -11.11 9.16 8.94
N ALA A 25 -12.19 8.47 8.56
CA ALA A 25 -13.53 9.02 8.61
C ALA A 25 -13.97 9.35 10.05
N ALA A 26 -13.58 8.51 11.01
CA ALA A 26 -13.89 8.69 12.44
C ALA A 26 -13.25 9.96 13.05
N LEU A 27 -12.17 10.49 12.47
CA LEU A 27 -11.61 11.78 12.91
C LEU A 27 -12.57 12.96 12.66
N GLY A 28 -13.43 12.87 11.64
CA GLY A 28 -14.35 13.96 11.29
C GLY A 28 -13.67 15.23 10.74
N HIS A 29 -12.35 15.18 10.51
CA HIS A 29 -11.57 16.24 9.90
C HIS A 29 -10.43 15.65 9.05
N GLU A 30 -9.78 16.50 8.25
CA GLU A 30 -8.56 16.11 7.55
C GLU A 30 -7.44 15.85 8.58
N PRO A 31 -6.81 14.67 8.59
CA PRO A 31 -5.75 14.36 9.54
C PRO A 31 -4.52 15.25 9.34
N SER A 32 -3.93 15.68 10.45
CA SER A 32 -2.57 16.21 10.45
C SER A 32 -1.57 15.12 10.07
N ALA A 33 -0.35 15.51 9.68
CA ALA A 33 0.71 14.56 9.34
C ALA A 33 0.97 13.54 10.48
N ARG A 34 0.92 13.98 11.75
CA ARG A 34 1.10 13.10 12.91
C ARG A 34 -0.03 12.10 13.07
N GLU A 35 -1.28 12.51 12.82
CA GLU A 35 -2.44 11.64 12.89
C GLU A 35 -2.41 10.61 11.76
N ASP A 36 -2.07 11.03 10.54
CA ASP A 36 -1.93 10.13 9.38
C ASP A 36 -0.90 9.03 9.65
N VAL A 37 0.26 9.38 10.23
CA VAL A 37 1.30 8.41 10.63
C VAL A 37 0.76 7.40 11.65
N GLY A 38 0.06 7.87 12.68
CA GLY A 38 -0.53 6.98 13.69
C GLY A 38 -1.60 6.04 13.11
N LEU A 39 -2.45 6.56 12.23
CA LEU A 39 -3.47 5.77 11.53
C LEU A 39 -2.87 4.69 10.64
N VAL A 40 -1.80 5.02 9.90
CA VAL A 40 -1.08 4.08 9.04
C VAL A 40 -0.51 2.93 9.85
N TRP A 41 0.24 3.20 10.93
CA TRP A 41 0.83 2.12 11.73
C TRP A 41 -0.24 1.22 12.35
N ALA A 42 -1.36 1.79 12.78
CA ALA A 42 -2.51 1.02 13.27
C ALA A 42 -3.17 0.18 12.16
N ALA A 43 -3.29 0.71 10.94
CA ALA A 43 -3.81 -0.02 9.80
C ALA A 43 -2.88 -1.17 9.39
N CYS A 44 -1.57 -0.94 9.39
CA CYS A 44 -0.56 -1.93 9.08
C CYS A 44 -0.58 -3.11 10.07
N ALA A 45 -0.69 -2.82 11.37
CA ALA A 45 -0.84 -3.85 12.40
C ALA A 45 -2.11 -4.71 12.20
N ARG A 46 -3.17 -4.14 11.59
CA ARG A 46 -4.42 -4.86 11.29
C ARG A 46 -4.40 -5.62 9.97
N GLY A 47 -3.58 -5.19 9.01
CA GLY A 47 -3.43 -5.81 7.69
C GLY A 47 -2.40 -6.93 7.64
N GLY A 48 -1.66 -7.18 8.72
CA GLY A 48 -0.66 -8.24 8.79
C GLY A 48 -1.27 -9.62 8.50
N SER A 49 -0.58 -10.45 7.72
CA SER A 49 -1.04 -11.81 7.43
C SER A 49 -1.08 -12.67 8.70
N GLN A 50 -2.17 -13.41 8.89
CA GLN A 50 -2.26 -14.41 9.96
C GLN A 50 -1.18 -15.48 9.75
N ASP A 51 -0.50 -15.83 10.85
CA ASP A 51 0.58 -16.80 11.06
C ASP A 51 1.99 -16.22 11.21
N ARG A 52 2.39 -15.19 10.45
CA ARG A 52 3.77 -14.64 10.53
C ARG A 52 3.85 -13.33 11.31
N TRP A 53 2.75 -12.58 11.36
CA TRP A 53 2.73 -11.19 11.81
C TRP A 53 1.65 -10.87 12.85
N ASP A 54 1.01 -11.88 13.45
CA ASP A 54 -0.05 -11.71 14.48
C ASP A 54 0.42 -10.97 15.74
N ALA A 55 1.72 -10.82 15.93
CA ALA A 55 2.34 -10.08 17.02
C ALA A 55 2.75 -8.65 16.64
N VAL A 56 2.57 -8.21 15.40
CA VAL A 56 2.97 -6.85 14.97
C VAL A 56 2.11 -5.82 15.69
N ARG A 57 2.75 -5.00 16.54
CA ARG A 57 2.12 -3.85 17.17
C ARG A 57 2.50 -2.58 16.43
N ALA A 58 1.61 -1.59 16.47
CA ALA A 58 1.87 -0.30 15.83
C ALA A 58 3.11 0.39 16.41
N GLU A 59 3.36 0.21 17.71
CA GLU A 59 4.55 0.74 18.37
C GLU A 59 5.83 0.15 17.80
N ASP A 60 5.84 -1.17 17.52
CA ASP A 60 7.05 -1.81 17.07
C ASP A 60 7.42 -1.44 15.63
N LEU A 61 6.41 -1.31 14.76
CA LEU A 61 6.58 -0.78 13.41
C LEU A 61 7.09 0.67 13.42
N ALA A 62 6.85 1.43 14.48
CA ALA A 62 7.33 2.80 14.60
C ALA A 62 8.74 2.90 15.19
N THR A 63 9.29 1.81 15.77
CA THR A 63 10.60 1.83 16.45
C THR A 63 11.69 1.07 15.71
N GLU A 64 11.35 0.03 14.94
CA GLU A 64 12.32 -0.86 14.28
C GLU A 64 12.27 -0.69 12.75
N ALA A 65 13.21 0.06 12.18
CA ALA A 65 13.20 0.42 10.75
C ALA A 65 13.28 -0.79 9.81
N ASP A 66 14.22 -1.72 10.05
CA ASP A 66 14.40 -2.91 9.21
C ASP A 66 13.13 -3.79 9.21
N TRP A 67 12.53 -3.94 10.39
CA TRP A 67 11.30 -4.72 10.54
C TRP A 67 10.11 -4.01 9.88
N ALA A 68 10.01 -2.68 10.02
CA ALA A 68 8.99 -1.88 9.36
C ALA A 68 9.10 -2.01 7.83
N CYS A 69 10.30 -2.02 7.26
CA CYS A 69 10.52 -2.21 5.82
C CYS A 69 10.02 -3.57 5.32
N GLU A 70 10.37 -4.66 6.02
CA GLU A 70 9.93 -6.01 5.65
C GLU A 70 8.39 -6.12 5.70
N VAL A 71 7.79 -5.72 6.82
CA VAL A 71 6.34 -5.81 7.02
C VAL A 71 5.59 -4.89 6.05
N LEU A 72 6.05 -3.66 5.86
CA LEU A 72 5.39 -2.73 4.94
C LEU A 72 5.54 -3.16 3.48
N GLY A 73 6.65 -3.77 3.07
CA GLY A 73 6.79 -4.34 1.73
C GLY A 73 5.70 -5.38 1.45
N ASP A 74 5.49 -6.30 2.40
CA ASP A 74 4.42 -7.31 2.31
C ASP A 74 3.02 -6.68 2.30
N LEU A 75 2.78 -5.67 3.13
CA LEU A 75 1.49 -4.98 3.21
C LEU A 75 1.17 -4.17 1.96
N VAL A 76 2.17 -3.53 1.36
CA VAL A 76 2.03 -2.82 0.08
C VAL A 76 1.73 -3.82 -1.04
N SER A 77 2.40 -4.98 -1.06
CA SER A 77 2.04 -6.07 -1.98
C SER A 77 0.59 -6.53 -1.79
N ASN A 78 0.15 -6.76 -0.54
CA ASN A 78 -1.24 -7.09 -0.23
C ASN A 78 -2.22 -6.02 -0.74
N LEU A 79 -1.84 -4.74 -0.64
CA LEU A 79 -2.63 -3.63 -1.16
C LEU A 79 -2.72 -3.65 -2.69
N PHE A 80 -1.65 -4.02 -3.39
CA PHE A 80 -1.70 -4.22 -4.85
C PHE A 80 -2.59 -5.40 -5.25
N HIS A 81 -2.51 -6.52 -4.53
CA HIS A 81 -3.47 -7.63 -4.71
C HIS A 81 -4.91 -7.19 -4.46
N ALA A 82 -5.15 -6.31 -3.49
CA ALA A 82 -6.48 -5.75 -3.24
C ALA A 82 -6.94 -4.76 -4.32
N ALA A 83 -6.00 -4.09 -4.99
CA ALA A 83 -6.22 -3.15 -6.08
C ALA A 83 -6.34 -3.83 -7.45
N ASP A 84 -5.95 -5.11 -7.55
CA ASP A 84 -6.02 -5.86 -8.81
C ASP A 84 -7.45 -5.90 -9.35
N GLY A 85 -7.58 -5.71 -10.67
CA GLY A 85 -8.85 -5.53 -11.36
C GLY A 85 -9.59 -4.21 -11.06
N ILE A 86 -9.08 -3.34 -10.17
CA ILE A 86 -9.63 -2.00 -9.89
C ILE A 86 -8.75 -0.93 -10.52
N VAL A 87 -7.44 -0.98 -10.28
CA VAL A 87 -6.48 0.00 -10.77
C VAL A 87 -5.13 -0.67 -11.01
N ILE A 88 -4.43 -0.23 -12.06
CA ILE A 88 -3.10 -0.73 -12.38
C ILE A 88 -2.13 -0.20 -11.31
N PRO A 89 -1.34 -1.06 -10.63
CA PRO A 89 -0.39 -0.63 -9.58
C PRO A 89 0.56 0.50 -10.00
N ARG A 90 1.02 0.49 -11.25
CA ARG A 90 1.83 1.58 -11.81
C ARG A 90 1.14 2.94 -11.71
N LEU A 91 -0.15 3.03 -12.05
CA LEU A 91 -0.92 4.27 -11.95
C LEU A 91 -1.08 4.74 -10.51
N LEU A 92 -1.17 3.81 -9.54
CA LEU A 92 -1.17 4.16 -8.13
C LEU A 92 0.14 4.82 -7.70
N LEU A 93 1.27 4.24 -8.10
CA LEU A 93 2.59 4.81 -7.78
C LEU A 93 2.81 6.17 -8.44
N ASP A 94 2.40 6.31 -9.70
CA ASP A 94 2.49 7.59 -10.42
C ASP A 94 1.66 8.68 -9.71
N ALA A 95 0.45 8.34 -9.25
CA ALA A 95 -0.41 9.27 -8.50
C ALA A 95 0.16 9.62 -7.11
N VAL A 96 0.81 8.68 -6.42
CA VAL A 96 1.51 8.92 -5.15
C VAL A 96 2.67 9.89 -5.39
N ALA A 97 3.54 9.61 -6.36
CA ALA A 97 4.68 10.45 -6.70
C ALA A 97 4.24 11.89 -7.09
N ALA A 98 3.20 12.01 -7.91
CA ALA A 98 2.63 13.30 -8.31
C ALA A 98 2.00 14.10 -7.15
N SER A 99 1.65 13.44 -6.04
CA SER A 99 1.01 14.09 -4.89
C SER A 99 2.02 14.70 -3.90
N GLU A 100 3.30 14.30 -3.97
CA GLU A 100 4.31 14.62 -2.94
C GLU A 100 5.49 15.48 -3.43
N SER A 101 5.50 15.91 -4.69
CA SER A 101 6.51 16.82 -5.25
C SER A 101 6.39 18.24 -4.66
N ARG A 102 6.88 18.44 -3.45
CA ARG A 102 7.20 19.76 -2.91
C ARG A 102 8.67 20.04 -3.23
N GLY A 103 8.94 20.82 -4.27
CA GLY A 103 10.34 21.11 -4.60
C GLY A 103 10.56 22.23 -5.59
N GLU A 104 10.26 22.01 -6.86
CA GLU A 104 10.78 22.89 -7.92
C GLU A 104 9.78 23.04 -9.06
N ALA A 105 9.58 24.31 -9.44
CA ALA A 105 8.82 24.78 -10.60
C ALA A 105 7.35 24.36 -10.66
N ALA A 106 6.45 25.32 -10.42
CA ALA A 106 5.05 25.35 -10.83
C ALA A 106 4.34 23.99 -10.84
N TRP A 107 3.53 23.76 -9.79
CA TRP A 107 2.46 22.78 -9.78
C TRP A 107 1.93 22.48 -11.18
N ASP A 108 2.15 21.26 -11.68
CA ASP A 108 1.28 20.74 -12.71
C ASP A 108 0.07 20.13 -11.98
N GLU A 109 -0.77 21.03 -11.46
CA GLU A 109 -2.06 20.66 -10.90
C GLU A 109 -2.88 19.86 -11.91
N ALA A 110 -2.66 20.06 -13.22
CA ALA A 110 -3.24 19.25 -14.26
C ALA A 110 -2.64 17.83 -14.28
N ALA A 111 -1.32 17.64 -14.15
CA ALA A 111 -0.72 16.32 -14.03
C ALA A 111 -1.18 15.56 -12.78
N ARG A 112 -1.28 16.22 -11.62
CA ARG A 112 -1.83 15.60 -10.41
C ARG A 112 -3.30 15.25 -10.61
N THR A 113 -4.10 16.18 -11.13
CA THR A 113 -5.52 15.95 -11.41
C THR A 113 -5.70 14.78 -12.39
N GLU A 114 -4.87 14.72 -13.43
CA GLU A 114 -4.90 13.67 -14.43
C GLU A 114 -4.49 12.31 -13.85
N ALA A 115 -3.41 12.25 -13.07
CA ALA A 115 -2.99 11.04 -12.40
C ALA A 115 -4.11 10.50 -11.48
N TRP A 116 -4.75 11.38 -10.70
CA TRP A 116 -5.89 11.01 -9.87
C TRP A 116 -7.13 10.61 -10.68
N ARG A 117 -7.35 11.24 -11.84
CA ARG A 117 -8.45 10.88 -12.76
C ARG A 117 -8.26 9.48 -13.32
N LEU A 118 -7.03 9.10 -13.68
CA LEU A 118 -6.69 7.78 -14.23
C LEU A 118 -6.91 6.64 -13.22
N LEU A 119 -6.92 6.93 -11.92
CA LEU A 119 -7.23 5.96 -10.86
C LEU A 119 -8.71 5.52 -10.84
N GLY A 120 -9.59 6.25 -11.53
CA GLY A 120 -11.03 6.01 -11.49
C GLY A 120 -11.66 6.32 -10.12
N GLU A 121 -12.86 5.83 -9.88
CA GLU A 121 -13.64 6.17 -8.67
C GLU A 121 -13.03 5.60 -7.37
N ARG A 122 -12.48 4.38 -7.46
CA ARG A 122 -12.01 3.62 -6.28
C ARG A 122 -10.53 3.78 -6.00
N GLY A 123 -9.69 3.98 -7.02
CA GLY A 123 -8.25 4.10 -6.86
C GLY A 123 -7.77 5.23 -5.95
N PRO A 124 -8.45 6.39 -5.83
CA PRO A 124 -8.11 7.43 -4.85
C PRO A 124 -8.01 6.96 -3.40
N ARG A 125 -8.76 5.92 -3.00
CA ARG A 125 -8.69 5.35 -1.65
C ARG A 125 -7.34 4.68 -1.39
N PHE A 126 -6.89 3.87 -2.35
CA PHE A 126 -5.60 3.20 -2.31
C PHE A 126 -4.43 4.19 -2.35
N ALA A 127 -4.51 5.20 -3.23
CA ALA A 127 -3.47 6.23 -3.33
C ALA A 127 -3.30 7.03 -2.03
N ARG A 128 -4.40 7.40 -1.35
CA ARG A 128 -4.34 8.09 -0.05
C ARG A 128 -3.60 7.29 1.01
N LEU A 129 -3.85 5.99 1.08
CA LEU A 129 -3.19 5.11 2.01
C LEU A 129 -1.69 4.97 1.69
N LEU A 130 -1.32 4.78 0.42
CA LEU A 130 0.08 4.71 -0.01
C LEU A 130 0.84 6.01 0.28
N ILE A 131 0.20 7.18 0.07
CA ILE A 131 0.76 8.48 0.46
C ILE A 131 1.03 8.53 1.96
N ALA A 132 0.07 8.09 2.78
CA ALA A 132 0.24 8.09 4.22
C ALA A 132 1.35 7.12 4.67
N MET A 133 1.44 5.92 4.07
CA MET A 133 2.53 4.96 4.27
C MET A 133 3.90 5.54 3.93
N ARG A 134 4.01 6.20 2.76
CA ARG A 134 5.25 6.86 2.33
C ARG A 134 5.69 7.94 3.31
N ARG A 135 4.76 8.78 3.76
CA ARG A 135 5.03 9.80 4.79
C ARG A 135 5.47 9.18 6.10
N ALA A 136 4.85 8.11 6.55
CA ALA A 136 5.23 7.41 7.77
C ALA A 136 6.66 6.84 7.68
N LEU A 137 6.99 6.18 6.57
CA LEU A 137 8.33 5.67 6.30
C LEU A 137 9.39 6.77 6.30
N LEU A 138 9.15 7.85 5.56
CA LEU A 138 10.09 8.98 5.48
C LEU A 138 10.21 9.74 6.81
N THR A 139 9.11 9.93 7.53
CA THR A 139 9.08 10.77 8.74
C THR A 139 9.59 10.03 9.97
N VAL A 140 9.33 8.72 10.08
CA VAL A 140 9.67 7.92 11.26
C VAL A 140 11.02 7.23 11.09
N HIS A 141 11.29 6.67 9.92
CA HIS A 141 12.45 5.80 9.69
C HIS A 141 13.49 6.38 8.72
N ASP A 142 13.20 7.49 8.03
CA ASP A 142 14.06 8.06 6.97
C ASP A 142 14.40 7.02 5.87
N VAL A 143 13.42 6.18 5.52
CA VAL A 143 13.56 5.06 4.58
C VAL A 143 13.23 5.47 3.15
N ASP A 144 13.91 4.87 2.17
CA ASP A 144 13.55 4.92 0.75
C ASP A 144 12.21 4.21 0.48
N ALA A 145 11.12 4.94 0.70
CA ALA A 145 9.76 4.46 0.48
C ALA A 145 9.47 4.15 -1.00
N ASP A 146 10.11 4.87 -1.93
CA ASP A 146 9.90 4.69 -3.36
C ASP A 146 10.51 3.36 -3.82
N GLY A 147 11.73 3.05 -3.36
CA GLY A 147 12.35 1.73 -3.57
C GLY A 147 11.54 0.58 -2.99
N LEU A 148 10.98 0.75 -1.78
CA LEU A 148 10.10 -0.24 -1.15
C LEU A 148 8.82 -0.47 -1.96
N PHE A 149 8.18 0.59 -2.43
CA PHE A 149 6.95 0.50 -3.20
C PHE A 149 7.16 -0.16 -4.57
N GLU A 150 8.27 0.16 -5.26
CA GLU A 150 8.65 -0.51 -6.51
C GLU A 150 9.00 -1.98 -6.30
N GLY A 151 9.67 -2.31 -5.20
CA GLY A 151 9.95 -3.69 -4.82
C GLY A 151 8.66 -4.49 -4.60
N ALA A 152 7.72 -3.93 -3.84
CA ALA A 152 6.42 -4.55 -3.59
C ALA A 152 5.58 -4.70 -4.88
N ARG A 153 5.64 -3.73 -5.80
CA ARG A 153 4.98 -3.82 -7.11
C ARG A 153 5.58 -4.95 -7.94
N SER A 154 6.90 -5.07 -7.96
CA SER A 154 7.59 -6.12 -8.72
C SER A 154 7.23 -7.50 -8.18
N ALA A 155 7.23 -7.66 -6.85
CA ALA A 155 6.79 -8.90 -6.20
C ALA A 155 5.33 -9.25 -6.55
N PHE A 156 4.41 -8.27 -6.53
CA PHE A 156 3.03 -8.47 -6.97
C PHE A 156 2.95 -8.94 -8.44
N GLU A 157 3.71 -8.32 -9.34
CA GLU A 157 3.73 -8.69 -10.76
C GLU A 157 4.21 -10.12 -10.97
N ASP A 158 5.29 -10.51 -10.28
CA ASP A 158 5.83 -11.88 -10.31
C ASP A 158 4.79 -12.89 -9.80
N GLU A 159 4.13 -12.60 -8.67
CA GLU A 159 3.11 -13.47 -8.05
C GLU A 159 1.85 -13.65 -8.93
N VAL A 160 1.40 -12.58 -9.58
CA VAL A 160 0.26 -12.66 -10.51
C VAL A 160 0.63 -13.38 -11.80
N GLU A 161 1.86 -13.22 -12.27
CA GLU A 161 2.38 -13.95 -13.43
C GLU A 161 2.50 -15.46 -13.14
N GLU A 162 3.02 -15.84 -11.98
CA GLU A 162 3.10 -17.24 -11.53
C GLU A 162 1.71 -17.90 -11.47
N GLU A 163 0.72 -17.24 -10.85
CA GLU A 163 -0.66 -17.76 -10.77
C GLU A 163 -1.29 -17.95 -12.16
N ARG A 164 -1.00 -17.04 -13.10
CA ARG A 164 -1.46 -17.16 -14.49
C ARG A 164 -0.82 -18.36 -15.19
N TYR A 165 0.48 -18.58 -14.99
CA TYR A 165 1.17 -19.74 -15.55
C TYR A 165 0.61 -21.06 -15.00
N ASP A 166 0.41 -21.15 -13.69
CA ASP A 166 -0.16 -22.33 -13.03
C ASP A 166 -1.58 -22.64 -13.51
N ALA A 167 -2.42 -21.61 -13.65
CA ALA A 167 -3.77 -21.76 -14.19
C ALA A 167 -3.78 -22.28 -15.63
N VAL A 168 -2.81 -21.88 -16.46
CA VAL A 168 -2.67 -22.40 -17.84
C VAL A 168 -2.15 -23.84 -17.84
N ALA A 169 -1.17 -24.17 -16.98
CA ALA A 169 -0.64 -25.51 -16.85
C ALA A 169 -1.73 -26.51 -16.40
N ALA A 170 -2.53 -26.14 -15.39
CA ALA A 170 -3.63 -26.95 -14.88
C ALA A 170 -4.73 -27.23 -15.94
N ARG A 171 -4.94 -26.33 -16.91
CA ARG A 171 -5.89 -26.53 -18.01
C ARG A 171 -5.37 -27.46 -19.12
N ARG A 172 -4.07 -27.73 -19.16
CA ARG A 172 -3.42 -28.59 -20.17
C ARG A 172 -3.18 -30.01 -19.68
N ALA A 173 -3.30 -30.26 -18.37
CA ALA A 173 -3.22 -31.56 -17.73
C ALA A 173 -4.58 -32.29 -17.77
#